data_AF-A0A2Z6RT03-F1
#
_entry.id   AF-A0A2Z6RT03-F1
#
_cell.length_a   1.000
_cell.length_b   1.000
_cell.length_c   1.000
_cell.angle_alpha   90.00
_cell.angle_beta   90.00
_cell.angle_gamma   90.00
#
_symmetry.space_group_name_H-M   'P 1'
#
loop_
_entity.id
_entity.type
_entity.pdbx_description
1 polymer ?
#
loop_
_entity_poly.entity_id
_entity_poly.type
_entity_poly.pdbx_seq_one_letter_code
_entity_poly.pdbx_strand_id
1 'polypeptide(L)'
;MGSYYAALIDITTCACKTQFANLHVFRLDPVIISQPIFSWKNIVQRYIPDHEKYEEFKKKCLYDKYISGRLTGIYGSVDGLDNEKIERRIYLHAAMNLLKNIVDQNNNKGKEIFIAVSKGCCYLCESYIKFVNNKGYKVYTSGVHKKLYSKWLLPDLKNTDLRSESLAYMIRQLDRVISKEISKHVGIVVRSDSDGESVKTNEKPIVHESGSNLYVAKKPKRSKVIKTSL
;
A
#
# COMPACT_ATOMS: atom_id res chain seq x y z
N MET A 1 16.31 -11.29 -8.53
CA MET A 1 15.47 -11.51 -7.34
C MET A 1 15.93 -12.80 -6.70
N GLY A 2 16.29 -12.80 -5.42
CA GLY A 2 16.59 -14.04 -4.71
C GLY A 2 15.33 -14.89 -4.59
N SER A 3 15.42 -16.17 -4.91
CA SER A 3 14.33 -17.12 -4.68
C SER A 3 14.01 -17.19 -3.18
N TYR A 4 12.73 -17.23 -2.80
CA TYR A 4 12.32 -17.44 -1.41
C TYR A 4 12.95 -18.70 -0.79
N TYR A 5 13.25 -19.69 -1.63
CA TYR A 5 13.95 -20.91 -1.24
C TYR A 5 15.41 -20.66 -0.85
N ALA A 6 16.12 -19.81 -1.60
CA ALA A 6 17.49 -19.41 -1.26
C ALA A 6 17.53 -18.63 0.05
N ALA A 7 16.60 -17.68 0.24
CA ALA A 7 16.49 -16.95 1.50
C ALA A 7 16.17 -17.88 2.69
N LEU A 8 15.32 -18.90 2.50
CA LEU A 8 15.06 -19.91 3.53
C LEU A 8 16.34 -20.70 3.85
N ILE A 9 17.06 -21.20 2.85
CA ILE A 9 18.34 -21.91 3.05
C ILE A 9 19.34 -21.02 3.77
N ASP A 10 19.47 -19.75 3.39
CA ASP A 10 20.39 -18.81 4.01
C ASP A 10 20.03 -18.56 5.48
N ILE A 11 18.74 -18.37 5.77
CA ILE A 11 18.23 -18.22 7.15
C ILE A 11 18.50 -19.50 7.95
N THR A 12 18.18 -20.67 7.41
CA THR A 12 18.42 -21.96 8.09
C THR A 12 19.92 -22.18 8.31
N THR A 13 20.76 -21.93 7.32
CA THR A 13 22.22 -22.08 7.42
C THR A 13 22.81 -21.13 8.44
N CYS A 14 22.35 -19.87 8.45
CA CYS A 14 22.73 -18.89 9.48
C CYS A 14 22.27 -19.38 10.86
N ALA A 15 21.01 -19.81 10.97
CA ALA A 15 20.43 -20.28 12.22
C ALA A 15 21.07 -21.57 12.76
N CYS A 16 21.67 -22.39 11.88
CA CYS A 16 22.45 -23.57 12.28
C CYS A 16 23.91 -23.23 12.66
N LYS A 17 24.46 -22.11 12.17
CA LYS A 17 25.84 -21.66 12.49
C LYS A 17 25.92 -20.92 13.83
N THR A 18 24.89 -20.17 14.19
CA THR A 18 24.72 -19.55 15.50
C THR A 18 23.83 -20.44 16.36
N GLN A 19 24.13 -20.64 17.65
CA GLN A 19 23.28 -21.42 18.56
C GLN A 19 21.94 -20.71 18.83
N PHE A 20 21.00 -20.76 17.88
CA PHE A 20 19.59 -20.52 18.19
C PHE A 20 19.03 -21.78 18.84
N ALA A 21 19.27 -21.95 20.14
CA ALA A 21 18.48 -22.87 20.94
C ALA A 21 17.04 -22.32 21.04
N ASN A 22 16.03 -23.20 20.98
CA ASN A 22 14.61 -22.87 21.16
C ASN A 22 13.92 -22.13 20.00
N LEU A 23 14.30 -22.41 18.75
CA LEU A 23 13.55 -21.95 17.57
C LEU A 23 12.36 -22.88 17.28
N HIS A 24 11.15 -22.33 17.29
CA HIS A 24 9.95 -23.03 16.85
C HIS A 24 9.55 -22.56 15.45
N VAL A 25 9.41 -23.50 14.52
CA VAL A 25 8.99 -23.22 13.14
C VAL A 25 7.49 -23.45 13.02
N PHE A 26 6.76 -22.40 12.64
CA PHE A 26 5.33 -22.47 12.34
C PHE A 26 5.11 -22.08 10.89
N ARG A 27 4.48 -22.97 10.12
CA ARG A 27 4.03 -22.67 8.75
C ARG A 27 2.61 -22.12 8.82
N LEU A 28 2.42 -20.91 8.30
CA LEU A 28 1.09 -20.31 8.13
C LEU A 28 0.70 -20.36 6.66
N ASP A 29 -0.53 -20.77 6.39
CA ASP A 29 -1.06 -20.76 5.02
C ASP A 29 -1.46 -19.34 4.59
N PRO A 30 -1.24 -18.97 3.31
CA PRO A 30 -1.74 -17.71 2.77
C PRO A 30 -3.26 -17.61 2.89
N VAL A 31 -3.75 -16.47 3.36
CA VAL A 31 -5.20 -16.21 3.44
C VAL A 31 -5.62 -15.36 2.25
N ILE A 32 -6.50 -15.94 1.41
CA ILE A 32 -7.00 -15.33 0.18
C ILE A 32 -8.51 -15.56 0.15
N ILE A 33 -9.27 -14.49 -0.09
CA ILE A 33 -10.72 -14.59 -0.29
C ILE A 33 -11.14 -13.88 -1.57
N SER A 34 -12.21 -14.37 -2.18
CA SER A 34 -12.93 -13.65 -3.24
C SER A 34 -14.13 -12.94 -2.59
N GLN A 35 -14.31 -11.67 -2.91
CA GLN A 35 -15.53 -10.95 -2.53
C GLN A 35 -15.90 -9.92 -3.60
N PRO A 36 -17.19 -9.56 -3.71
CA PRO A 36 -17.60 -8.41 -4.50
C PRO A 36 -16.98 -7.13 -3.93
N ILE A 37 -16.77 -6.16 -4.81
CA ILE A 37 -16.37 -4.80 -4.44
C ILE A 37 -17.51 -3.83 -4.76
N PHE A 38 -17.61 -2.77 -3.96
CA PHE A 38 -18.52 -1.67 -4.27
C PHE A 38 -18.14 -1.02 -5.60
N SER A 39 -19.14 -0.55 -6.33
CA SER A 39 -18.91 0.27 -7.52
C SER A 39 -18.12 1.53 -7.15
N TRP A 40 -17.36 2.02 -8.11
CA TRP A 40 -16.59 3.26 -7.96
C TRP A 40 -17.51 4.44 -7.64
N LYS A 41 -18.68 4.51 -8.30
CA LYS A 41 -19.73 5.50 -8.01
C LYS A 41 -20.17 5.46 -6.55
N ASN A 42 -20.51 4.28 -6.01
CA ASN A 42 -20.97 4.15 -4.62
C ASN A 42 -19.94 4.59 -3.59
N ILE A 43 -18.65 4.48 -3.91
CA ILE A 43 -17.57 4.94 -3.03
C ILE A 43 -17.41 6.46 -3.18
N VAL A 44 -17.22 6.96 -4.39
CA VAL A 44 -16.86 8.36 -4.64
C VAL A 44 -17.99 9.33 -4.33
N GLN A 45 -19.25 8.96 -4.61
CA GLN A 45 -20.40 9.83 -4.33
C GLN A 45 -20.62 10.12 -2.84
N ARG A 46 -20.04 9.30 -1.95
CA ARG A 46 -20.02 9.62 -0.51
C ARG A 46 -19.22 10.88 -0.19
N TYR A 47 -18.27 11.22 -1.05
CA TYR A 47 -17.37 12.38 -0.89
C TYR A 47 -17.72 13.52 -1.86
N ILE A 48 -18.37 13.20 -2.99
CA ILE A 48 -18.87 14.16 -3.97
C ILE A 48 -20.37 13.88 -4.21
N PRO A 49 -21.26 14.38 -3.34
CA PRO A 49 -22.69 14.07 -3.43
C PRO A 49 -23.37 14.69 -4.66
N ASP A 50 -22.87 15.85 -5.09
CA ASP A 50 -23.37 16.56 -6.27
C ASP A 50 -23.05 15.78 -7.55
N HIS A 51 -24.08 15.50 -8.36
CA HIS A 51 -23.95 14.62 -9.52
C HIS A 51 -23.08 15.23 -10.62
N GLU A 52 -23.23 16.52 -10.89
CA GLU A 52 -22.46 17.21 -11.94
C GLU A 52 -20.97 17.25 -11.59
N LYS A 53 -20.63 17.59 -10.33
CA LYS A 53 -19.26 17.56 -9.83
C LYS A 53 -18.66 16.15 -9.84
N TYR A 54 -19.48 15.13 -9.56
CA TYR A 54 -19.05 13.74 -9.63
C TYR A 54 -18.69 13.34 -11.07
N GLU A 55 -19.54 13.67 -12.05
CA GLU A 55 -19.27 13.34 -13.46
C GLU A 55 -18.05 14.10 -14.01
N GLU A 56 -17.88 15.36 -13.62
CA GLU A 56 -16.69 16.14 -13.96
C GLU A 56 -15.42 15.50 -13.38
N PHE A 57 -15.46 15.09 -12.10
CA PHE A 57 -14.37 14.39 -11.44
C PHE A 57 -14.06 13.05 -12.12
N LYS A 58 -15.09 12.25 -12.45
CA LYS A 58 -14.97 10.99 -13.20
C LYS A 58 -14.24 11.20 -14.51
N LYS A 59 -14.68 12.17 -15.31
CA LYS A 59 -14.06 12.50 -16.61
C LYS A 59 -12.58 12.86 -16.46
N LYS A 60 -12.22 13.67 -15.46
CA LYS A 60 -10.83 14.04 -15.17
C LYS A 60 -9.97 12.83 -14.81
N CYS A 61 -10.45 11.97 -13.90
CA CYS A 61 -9.75 10.74 -13.54
C CYS A 61 -9.55 9.78 -14.72
N LEU A 62 -10.51 9.72 -15.65
CA LEU A 62 -10.43 8.86 -16.82
C LEU A 62 -9.54 9.43 -17.94
N TYR A 63 -9.37 10.75 -17.98
CA TYR A 63 -8.43 11.41 -18.91
C TYR A 63 -6.97 11.14 -18.54
N ASP A 64 -6.66 11.04 -17.25
CA ASP A 64 -5.34 10.61 -16.78
C ASP A 64 -5.13 9.11 -17.07
N LYS A 65 -4.22 8.80 -18.00
CA LYS A 65 -3.93 7.42 -18.42
C LYS A 65 -3.44 6.52 -17.27
N TYR A 66 -2.70 7.08 -16.31
CA TYR A 66 -2.21 6.33 -15.17
C TYR A 66 -3.34 5.97 -14.20
N ILE A 67 -4.21 6.93 -13.87
CA ILE A 67 -5.39 6.71 -13.03
C ILE A 67 -6.37 5.76 -13.71
N SER A 68 -6.68 6.00 -14.99
CA SER A 68 -7.56 5.15 -15.80
C SER A 68 -7.06 3.71 -15.89
N GLY A 69 -5.76 3.50 -16.12
CA GLY A 69 -5.15 2.17 -16.12
C GLY A 69 -5.23 1.47 -14.75
N ARG A 70 -5.05 2.23 -13.67
CA ARG A 70 -5.21 1.71 -12.29
C ARG A 70 -6.65 1.30 -12.00
N LEU A 71 -7.63 2.12 -12.39
CA LEU A 71 -9.05 1.83 -12.27
C LEU A 71 -9.44 0.59 -13.08
N THR A 72 -8.98 0.49 -14.32
CA THR A 72 -9.16 -0.69 -15.17
C THR A 72 -8.57 -1.95 -14.51
N GLY A 73 -7.41 -1.85 -13.85
CA GLY A 73 -6.85 -2.96 -13.07
C GLY A 73 -7.70 -3.40 -11.86
N ILE A 74 -8.54 -2.50 -11.32
CA ILE A 74 -9.43 -2.76 -10.16
C ILE A 74 -10.84 -3.15 -10.60
N TYR A 75 -11.35 -2.65 -11.72
CA TYR A 75 -12.73 -2.87 -12.19
C TYR A 75 -12.81 -3.67 -13.51
N GLY A 76 -11.67 -4.05 -14.09
CA GLY A 76 -11.59 -4.89 -15.30
C GLY A 76 -11.70 -4.08 -16.58
N SER A 77 -12.56 -3.07 -16.59
CA SER A 77 -12.70 -2.07 -17.65
C SER A 77 -13.18 -0.74 -17.06
N VAL A 78 -13.19 0.32 -17.88
CA VAL A 78 -13.81 1.60 -17.53
C VAL A 78 -15.33 1.44 -17.37
N ASP A 79 -15.97 0.64 -18.22
CA ASP A 79 -17.41 0.35 -18.12
C ASP A 79 -17.75 -0.49 -16.87
N GLY A 80 -16.74 -1.19 -16.31
CA GLY A 80 -16.88 -1.96 -15.07
C GLY A 80 -16.91 -1.11 -13.80
N LEU A 81 -16.69 0.21 -13.88
CA LEU A 81 -16.68 1.09 -12.70
C LEU A 81 -18.00 1.04 -11.91
N ASP A 82 -19.11 0.87 -12.62
CA ASP A 82 -20.45 0.87 -12.04
C ASP A 82 -20.99 -0.56 -11.77
N ASN A 83 -20.15 -1.58 -11.98
CA ASN A 83 -20.53 -2.98 -11.80
C ASN A 83 -20.16 -3.53 -10.41
N GLU A 84 -21.17 -3.74 -9.58
CA GLU A 84 -21.01 -4.29 -8.21
C GLU A 84 -20.84 -5.81 -8.17
N LYS A 85 -21.02 -6.50 -9.30
CA LYS A 85 -20.87 -7.96 -9.39
C LYS A 85 -19.42 -8.39 -9.61
N ILE A 86 -18.49 -7.45 -9.70
CA ILE A 86 -17.07 -7.76 -9.92
C ILE A 86 -16.51 -8.38 -8.64
N GLU A 87 -16.20 -9.67 -8.70
CA GLU A 87 -15.45 -10.34 -7.66
C GLU A 87 -13.95 -10.06 -7.77
N ARG A 88 -13.33 -9.76 -6.62
CA ARG A 88 -11.89 -9.59 -6.52
C ARG A 88 -11.32 -10.51 -5.47
N ARG A 89 -10.24 -11.18 -5.86
CA ARG A 89 -9.34 -11.83 -4.92
C ARG A 89 -8.59 -10.77 -4.13
N ILE A 90 -8.74 -10.83 -2.81
CA ILE A 90 -8.02 -10.01 -1.85
C ILE A 90 -7.20 -10.89 -0.91
N TYR A 91 -6.13 -10.32 -0.37
CA TYR A 91 -5.04 -11.06 0.24
C TYR A 91 -4.72 -10.50 1.62
N LEU A 92 -4.62 -11.38 2.61
CA LEU A 92 -4.00 -11.02 3.88
C LEU A 92 -2.50 -10.96 3.67
N HIS A 93 -1.92 -9.78 3.82
CA HIS A 93 -0.47 -9.63 3.69
C HIS A 93 0.26 -10.46 4.75
N ALA A 94 1.44 -10.98 4.43
CA ALA A 94 2.20 -11.88 5.30
C ALA A 94 2.41 -11.33 6.73
N ALA A 95 2.76 -10.05 6.86
CA ALA A 95 2.92 -9.39 8.17
C ALA A 95 1.62 -9.40 8.98
N MET A 96 0.47 -9.27 8.31
CA MET A 96 -0.85 -9.30 8.96
C MET A 96 -1.26 -10.72 9.32
N ASN A 97 -0.89 -11.72 8.52
CA ASN A 97 -1.15 -13.13 8.83
C ASN A 97 -0.40 -13.56 10.10
N LEU A 98 0.88 -13.19 10.21
CA LEU A 98 1.69 -13.38 11.41
C LEU A 98 1.06 -12.64 12.62
N LEU A 99 0.75 -11.35 12.43
CA LEU A 99 0.19 -10.54 13.51
C LEU A 99 -1.15 -11.08 14.02
N LYS A 100 -2.06 -11.50 13.12
CA LYS A 100 -3.32 -12.14 13.47
C LYS A 100 -3.09 -13.35 14.38
N ASN A 101 -2.20 -14.24 13.97
CA ASN A 101 -1.88 -15.45 14.75
C ASN A 101 -1.36 -15.12 16.15
N ILE A 102 -0.50 -14.09 16.27
CA ILE A 102 0.08 -13.64 17.54
C ILE A 102 -0.99 -12.98 18.44
N VAL A 103 -1.85 -12.13 17.86
CA VAL A 103 -2.91 -11.42 18.60
C VAL A 103 -3.95 -12.41 19.12
N ASP A 104 -4.35 -13.39 18.31
CA ASP A 104 -5.36 -14.41 18.68
C ASP A 104 -4.90 -15.35 19.81
N GLN A 105 -3.60 -15.38 20.13
CA GLN A 105 -3.06 -16.15 21.26
C GLN A 105 -3.26 -15.45 22.63
N ASN A 106 -3.74 -14.20 22.67
CA ASN A 106 -4.12 -13.36 23.82
C ASN A 106 -3.10 -13.15 24.96
N ASN A 107 -2.07 -13.98 25.11
CA ASN A 107 -1.02 -13.89 26.14
C ASN A 107 0.20 -13.06 25.69
N ASN A 108 0.06 -12.30 24.60
CA ASN A 108 1.14 -11.56 23.97
C ASN A 108 1.06 -10.03 24.17
N LYS A 109 0.03 -9.53 24.87
CA LYS A 109 -0.01 -8.12 25.28
C LYS A 109 1.16 -7.79 26.20
N GLY A 110 1.74 -6.59 26.04
CA GLY A 110 2.91 -6.14 26.80
C GLY A 110 4.27 -6.73 26.37
N LYS A 111 4.28 -7.86 25.66
CA LYS A 111 5.50 -8.47 25.09
C LYS A 111 5.94 -7.74 23.83
N GLU A 112 7.25 -7.62 23.66
CA GLU A 112 7.84 -7.10 22.43
C GLU A 112 7.78 -8.16 21.32
N ILE A 113 7.20 -7.78 20.19
CA ILE A 113 6.98 -8.64 19.04
C ILE A 113 7.69 -8.01 17.85
N PHE A 114 8.68 -8.71 17.30
CA PHE A 114 9.41 -8.27 16.12
C PHE A 114 8.96 -9.09 14.91
N ILE A 115 8.35 -8.43 13.92
CA ILE A 115 7.90 -9.05 12.67
C ILE A 115 8.83 -8.62 11.54
N ALA A 116 9.69 -9.54 11.10
CA ALA A 116 10.50 -9.36 9.91
C ALA A 116 9.79 -9.99 8.69
N VAL A 117 9.60 -9.20 7.64
CA VAL A 117 9.03 -9.65 6.37
C VAL A 117 9.91 -9.24 5.20
N SER A 118 9.84 -10.00 4.10
CA SER A 118 10.68 -9.81 2.90
C SER A 118 10.45 -8.48 2.17
N LYS A 119 9.31 -7.82 2.41
CA LYS A 119 9.00 -6.47 1.94
C LYS A 119 8.39 -5.68 3.10
N GLY A 120 8.78 -4.40 3.21
CA GLY A 120 8.24 -3.51 4.24
C GLY A 120 6.71 -3.43 4.22
N CYS A 121 6.11 -3.13 5.36
CA CYS A 121 4.66 -3.05 5.53
C CYS A 121 4.03 -1.99 4.64
N CYS A 122 2.89 -2.30 4.00
CA CYS A 122 2.11 -1.31 3.28
C CYS A 122 1.43 -0.30 4.21
N TYR A 123 0.86 0.77 3.65
CA TYR A 123 0.15 1.80 4.43
C TYR A 123 -0.93 1.21 5.35
N LEU A 124 -1.70 0.22 4.86
CA LEU A 124 -2.75 -0.42 5.66
C LEU A 124 -2.18 -1.36 6.72
N CYS A 125 -1.10 -2.08 6.42
CA CYS A 125 -0.40 -2.89 7.41
C CYS A 125 0.16 -2.01 8.54
N GLU A 126 0.82 -0.91 8.20
CA GLU A 126 1.36 0.05 9.17
C GLU A 126 0.24 0.65 10.03
N SER A 127 -0.85 1.09 9.41
CA SER A 127 -2.02 1.64 10.12
C SER A 127 -2.62 0.62 11.09
N TYR A 128 -2.73 -0.64 10.67
CA TYR A 128 -3.23 -1.71 11.53
C TYR A 128 -2.28 -2.02 12.70
N ILE A 129 -0.97 -2.02 12.45
CA ILE A 129 0.04 -2.19 13.50
C ILE A 129 -0.04 -1.06 14.54
N LYS A 130 -0.21 0.19 14.09
CA LYS A 130 -0.44 1.33 14.99
C LYS A 130 -1.70 1.14 15.82
N PHE A 131 -2.79 0.65 15.22
CA PHE A 131 -4.02 0.34 15.93
C PHE A 131 -3.78 -0.69 17.05
N VAL A 132 -3.17 -1.84 16.76
CA VAL A 132 -2.96 -2.87 17.80
C VAL A 132 -1.97 -2.39 18.87
N ASN A 133 -0.98 -1.58 18.51
CA ASN A 133 -0.07 -1.00 19.50
C ASN A 133 -0.81 -0.07 20.48
N ASN A 134 -1.76 0.72 19.98
CA ASN A 134 -2.64 1.54 20.82
C ASN A 134 -3.58 0.71 21.71
N LYS A 135 -3.71 -0.60 21.45
CA LYS A 135 -4.49 -1.55 22.28
C LYS A 135 -3.61 -2.38 23.23
N GLY A 136 -2.35 -1.99 23.41
CA GLY A 136 -1.43 -2.55 24.41
C GLY A 136 -0.48 -3.64 23.90
N TYR A 137 -0.44 -3.89 22.58
CA TYR A 137 0.60 -4.72 21.97
C TYR A 137 1.87 -3.88 21.72
N LYS A 138 3.04 -4.51 21.63
CA LYS A 138 4.31 -3.85 21.29
C LYS A 138 4.92 -4.48 20.05
N VAL A 139 4.34 -4.17 18.89
CA VAL A 139 4.73 -4.75 17.60
C VAL A 139 5.66 -3.81 16.85
N TYR A 140 6.80 -4.34 16.43
CA TYR A 140 7.82 -3.70 15.61
C TYR A 140 7.96 -4.45 14.29
N THR A 141 8.26 -3.74 13.20
CA THR A 141 8.43 -4.35 11.87
C THR A 141 9.72 -3.95 11.20
N SER A 142 10.19 -4.76 10.24
CA SER A 142 11.44 -4.52 9.49
C SER A 142 11.43 -3.26 8.60
N GLY A 143 10.30 -2.56 8.48
CA GLY A 143 10.18 -1.30 7.77
C GLY A 143 8.81 -1.10 7.13
N VAL A 144 8.60 0.08 6.55
CA VAL A 144 7.33 0.45 5.91
C VAL A 144 7.58 0.97 4.49
N HIS A 145 6.63 0.70 3.60
CA HIS A 145 6.48 1.42 2.34
C HIS A 145 5.08 2.04 2.29
N LYS A 146 4.98 3.32 1.92
CA LYS A 146 3.73 4.09 1.98
C LYS A 146 2.72 3.77 0.86
N LYS A 147 2.86 2.61 0.21
CA LYS A 147 1.97 2.16 -0.88
C LYS A 147 0.64 1.65 -0.32
N LEU A 148 -0.45 2.02 -0.98
CA LEU A 148 -1.80 1.52 -0.74
C LEU A 148 -2.13 0.41 -1.76
N TYR A 149 -2.63 -0.73 -1.26
CA TYR A 149 -2.98 -1.89 -2.10
C TYR A 149 -4.49 -2.10 -2.07
N SER A 150 -5.13 -2.10 -3.23
CA SER A 150 -6.58 -2.28 -3.38
C SER A 150 -7.04 -3.70 -3.06
N LYS A 151 -6.14 -4.68 -3.09
CA LYS A 151 -6.43 -6.10 -2.83
C LYS A 151 -6.03 -6.51 -1.40
N TRP A 152 -6.00 -5.57 -0.46
CA TRP A 152 -5.64 -5.83 0.92
C TRP A 152 -6.84 -6.35 1.71
N LEU A 153 -6.64 -7.41 2.50
CA LEU A 153 -7.66 -7.99 3.39
C LEU A 153 -7.43 -7.54 4.84
N LEU A 154 -8.50 -7.08 5.49
CA LEU A 154 -8.50 -6.79 6.93
C LEU A 154 -8.32 -8.09 7.74
N PRO A 155 -7.45 -8.12 8.77
CA PRO A 155 -7.30 -9.29 9.62
C PRO A 155 -8.60 -9.60 10.38
N ASP A 156 -9.04 -10.86 10.30
CA ASP A 156 -10.20 -11.36 11.02
C ASP A 156 -9.79 -11.90 12.40
N LEU A 157 -9.96 -11.10 13.45
CA LEU A 157 -9.57 -11.47 14.82
C LEU A 157 -10.66 -12.28 15.52
N LYS A 158 -10.24 -13.20 16.40
CA LYS A 158 -11.17 -13.94 17.28
C LYS A 158 -11.89 -13.03 18.29
N ASN A 159 -11.19 -11.99 18.77
CA ASN A 159 -11.79 -10.99 19.65
C ASN A 159 -12.67 -10.04 18.82
N THR A 160 -13.99 -10.14 19.00
CA THR A 160 -15.00 -9.40 18.24
C THR A 160 -14.95 -7.89 18.46
N ASP A 161 -14.57 -7.46 19.66
CA ASP A 161 -14.47 -6.04 20.01
C ASP A 161 -13.28 -5.42 19.29
N LEU A 162 -12.10 -6.04 19.41
CA LEU A 162 -10.91 -5.61 18.68
C LEU A 162 -11.13 -5.64 17.18
N ARG A 163 -11.83 -6.66 16.66
CA ARG A 163 -12.19 -6.74 15.24
C ARG A 163 -13.02 -5.52 14.81
N SER A 164 -14.09 -5.23 15.53
CA SER A 164 -15.02 -4.12 15.23
C SER A 164 -14.34 -2.76 15.34
N GLU A 165 -13.56 -2.54 16.40
CA GLU A 165 -12.78 -1.32 16.60
C GLU A 165 -11.71 -1.14 15.52
N SER A 166 -11.04 -2.22 15.10
CA SER A 166 -10.03 -2.17 14.05
C SER A 166 -10.65 -1.77 12.72
N LEU A 167 -11.82 -2.31 12.38
CA LEU A 167 -12.55 -1.95 11.17
C LEU A 167 -12.90 -0.45 11.17
N ALA A 168 -13.48 0.05 12.27
CA ALA A 168 -13.82 1.46 12.42
C ALA A 168 -12.58 2.37 12.32
N TYR A 169 -11.47 1.97 12.96
CA TYR A 169 -10.21 2.70 12.87
C TYR A 169 -9.69 2.78 11.42
N MET A 170 -9.70 1.65 10.71
CA MET A 170 -9.18 1.55 9.35
C MET A 170 -10.03 2.32 8.34
N ILE A 171 -11.36 2.24 8.45
CA ILE A 171 -12.29 3.04 7.65
C ILE A 171 -11.97 4.53 7.83
N ARG A 172 -11.85 5.00 9.08
CA ARG A 172 -11.52 6.40 9.38
C ARG A 172 -10.18 6.84 8.78
N GLN A 173 -9.15 5.97 8.76
CA GLN A 173 -7.88 6.31 8.09
C GLN A 173 -8.06 6.43 6.58
N LEU A 174 -8.80 5.50 5.97
CA LEU A 174 -9.07 5.51 4.54
C LEU A 174 -9.91 6.73 4.13
N ASP A 175 -10.94 7.09 4.89
CA ASP A 175 -11.76 8.27 4.65
C ASP A 175 -10.90 9.54 4.59
N ARG A 176 -9.97 9.70 5.54
CA ARG A 176 -9.04 10.83 5.55
C ARG A 176 -8.17 10.88 4.29
N VAL A 177 -7.70 9.72 3.83
CA VAL A 177 -6.89 9.64 2.60
C VAL A 177 -7.74 9.97 1.39
N ILE A 178 -8.91 9.37 1.25
CA ILE A 178 -9.80 9.58 0.10
C ILE A 178 -10.25 11.04 0.03
N SER A 179 -10.76 11.61 1.12
CA SER A 179 -11.15 13.01 1.17
C SER A 179 -10.00 13.94 0.78
N LYS A 180 -8.80 13.70 1.30
CA LYS A 180 -7.62 14.51 0.97
C LYS A 180 -7.25 14.43 -0.51
N GLU A 181 -7.27 13.24 -1.11
CA GLU A 181 -6.89 13.07 -2.52
C GLU A 181 -7.97 13.61 -3.47
N ILE A 182 -9.26 13.47 -3.12
CA ILE A 182 -10.37 14.11 -3.84
C ILE A 182 -10.24 15.62 -3.76
N SER A 183 -10.06 16.20 -2.57
CA SER A 183 -9.91 17.65 -2.41
C SER A 183 -8.70 18.21 -3.16
N LYS A 184 -7.60 17.46 -3.30
CA LYS A 184 -6.48 17.88 -4.16
C LYS A 184 -6.87 17.90 -5.62
N HIS A 185 -7.52 16.85 -6.11
CA HIS A 185 -7.97 16.78 -7.51
C HIS A 185 -9.01 17.84 -7.85
N VAL A 186 -9.91 18.16 -6.91
CA VAL A 186 -10.90 19.24 -7.06
C VAL A 186 -10.26 20.63 -6.85
N GLY A 187 -9.34 20.78 -5.90
CA GLY A 187 -8.69 22.06 -5.59
C GLY A 187 -7.66 22.51 -6.63
N ILE A 188 -7.05 21.58 -7.38
CA ILE A 188 -6.27 21.90 -8.58
C ILE A 188 -7.16 22.63 -9.61
N VAL A 189 -8.45 22.31 -9.67
CA VAL A 189 -9.42 22.92 -10.61
C VAL A 189 -9.64 24.39 -10.30
N VAL A 190 -9.92 24.74 -9.05
CA VAL A 190 -10.22 26.14 -8.67
C VAL A 190 -9.04 27.09 -8.93
N ARG A 191 -7.81 26.57 -9.01
CA ARG A 191 -6.61 27.36 -9.31
C ARG A 191 -6.31 27.51 -10.80
N SER A 192 -6.94 26.73 -11.68
CA SER A 192 -6.69 26.76 -13.11
C SER A 192 -7.68 27.61 -13.92
N ASP A 193 -8.72 28.17 -13.29
CA ASP A 193 -9.71 29.02 -13.97
C ASP A 193 -9.43 30.53 -13.83
N SER A 194 -8.17 30.91 -13.59
CA SER A 194 -7.71 32.31 -13.51
C SER A 194 -6.67 32.63 -14.59
N ASP A 195 -6.98 32.33 -15.85
CA ASP A 195 -6.30 32.98 -16.98
C ASP A 195 -7.31 33.90 -17.65
N GLY A 196 -7.39 35.12 -17.11
CA GLY A 196 -8.04 36.24 -17.78
C GLY A 196 -7.34 36.54 -19.09
N GLU A 197 -8.13 36.74 -20.14
CA GLU A 197 -7.67 37.18 -21.45
C GLU A 197 -6.69 38.36 -21.34
N SER A 198 -5.53 38.24 -21.99
CA SER A 198 -4.92 39.39 -22.66
C SER A 198 -4.15 38.98 -23.91
N VAL A 199 -4.71 39.41 -25.04
CA VAL A 199 -4.06 39.92 -26.26
C VAL A 199 -2.85 39.16 -26.84
N LYS A 200 -3.07 38.67 -28.07
CA LYS A 200 -2.07 38.14 -29.00
C LYS A 200 -0.91 39.11 -29.26
N THR A 201 0.33 38.61 -29.22
CA THR A 201 1.40 39.01 -30.14
C THR A 201 2.24 37.80 -30.56
N ASN A 202 2.57 37.79 -31.85
CA ASN A 202 3.27 36.74 -32.57
C ASN A 202 4.72 36.57 -32.10
N GLU A 203 5.17 35.34 -31.88
CA GLU A 203 6.54 34.90 -32.17
C GLU A 203 6.62 33.38 -32.34
N LYS A 204 7.52 32.95 -33.25
CA LYS A 204 7.54 31.66 -33.97
C LYS A 204 7.81 30.40 -33.09
N PRO A 205 7.41 29.20 -33.56
CA PRO A 205 7.62 27.97 -32.81
C PRO A 205 9.06 27.44 -32.97
N ILE A 206 9.72 27.12 -31.86
CA ILE A 206 10.92 26.28 -31.87
C ILE A 206 10.50 24.84 -31.64
N VAL A 207 10.85 24.01 -32.61
CA VAL A 207 10.63 22.57 -32.71
C VAL A 207 11.70 21.80 -31.92
N HIS A 208 11.23 20.78 -31.19
CA HIS A 208 11.91 19.58 -30.67
C HIS A 208 13.35 19.65 -30.13
N GLU A 209 13.54 19.13 -28.89
CA GLU A 209 14.46 18.00 -28.72
C GLU A 209 14.10 17.10 -27.53
N SER A 210 13.91 15.82 -27.84
CA SER A 210 13.82 14.71 -26.91
C SER A 210 15.20 14.42 -26.31
N GLY A 211 15.34 14.52 -24.99
CA GLY A 211 16.58 14.20 -24.29
C GLY A 211 16.34 13.21 -23.15
N SER A 212 16.25 11.93 -23.48
CA SER A 212 16.48 10.83 -22.55
C SER A 212 17.90 10.93 -21.98
N ASN A 213 18.06 10.99 -20.66
CA ASN A 213 19.32 10.58 -20.05
C ASN A 213 19.13 9.90 -18.69
N LEU A 214 19.65 8.68 -18.65
CA LEU A 214 19.83 7.82 -17.52
C LEU A 214 20.69 8.50 -16.46
N TYR A 215 20.25 8.47 -15.19
CA TYR A 215 21.19 8.56 -14.08
C TYR A 215 21.69 7.16 -13.74
N VAL A 216 22.86 6.84 -14.30
CA VAL A 216 23.72 5.72 -13.88
C VAL A 216 24.31 6.06 -12.51
N ALA A 217 23.98 5.27 -11.50
CA ALA A 217 24.60 5.35 -10.18
C ALA A 217 26.08 4.92 -10.27
N LYS A 218 27.00 5.83 -9.90
CA LYS A 218 28.42 5.53 -9.72
C LYS A 218 28.60 4.60 -8.52
N LYS A 219 29.23 3.44 -8.73
CA LYS A 219 29.68 2.53 -7.65
C LYS A 219 30.84 3.17 -6.88
N PRO A 220 30.92 3.00 -5.54
CA PRO A 220 32.08 3.43 -4.77
C PRO A 220 33.28 2.50 -5.02
N LYS A 221 34.47 3.09 -5.19
CA LYS A 221 35.76 2.39 -5.24
C LYS A 221 36.04 1.76 -3.87
N ARG A 222 36.21 0.43 -3.83
CA ARG A 222 36.82 -0.26 -2.69
C ARG A 222 38.33 -0.06 -2.74
N SER A 223 38.88 0.62 -1.74
CA SER A 223 40.31 0.58 -1.43
C SER A 223 40.68 -0.82 -0.91
N LYS A 224 41.74 -1.38 -1.50
CA LYS A 224 42.42 -2.58 -1.00
C LYS A 224 43.10 -2.19 0.32
N VAL A 225 42.80 -2.90 1.40
CA VAL A 225 43.70 -2.98 2.56
C VAL A 225 44.35 -4.36 2.55
N ILE A 226 45.67 -4.30 2.60
CA ILE A 226 46.64 -5.37 2.46
C ILE A 226 46.63 -6.23 3.72
N LYS A 227 46.70 -7.56 3.54
CA LYS A 227 47.02 -8.51 4.61
C LYS A 227 48.48 -8.33 5.02
N THR A 228 48.73 -8.25 6.32
CA THR A 228 50.01 -8.66 6.90
C THR A 228 49.74 -9.64 8.03
N SER A 229 50.42 -10.77 7.93
CA SER A 229 50.53 -11.89 8.84
C SER A 229 51.30 -11.55 10.12
N LEU A 230 50.81 -12.01 11.26
CA LEU A 230 51.50 -12.83 12.26
C LEU A 230 50.46 -13.38 13.24
#